data_AF-A0A7C5UJT7-F1
#
_entry.id   AF-A0A7C5UJT7-F1
#
_cell.length_a   1.000
_cell.length_b   1.000
_cell.length_c   1.000
_cell.angle_alpha   90.00
_cell.angle_beta   90.00
_cell.angle_gamma   90.00
#
_symmetry.space_group_name_H-M   'P 1'
#
loop_
_entity.id
_entity.type
_entity.pdbx_description
1 polymer ?
#
loop_
_entity_poly.entity_id
_entity_poly.type
_entity_poly.pdbx_seq_one_letter_code
_entity_poly.pdbx_strand_id
1 'polypeptide(L)' 'MTVVAKKVWTDEELMRIKHEGKVELVDGEVILMTPAGLEQGAISMDLATRLNNYVRRHKLGRVFDAQT' A
#
# COMPACT_ATOMS: atom_id res chain seq x y z
N MET A 1 3.15 -34.95 -16.18
CA MET A 1 2.52 -33.69 -15.73
C MET A 1 3.65 -32.74 -15.40
N THR A 2 3.86 -31.70 -16.18
CA THR A 2 4.98 -30.76 -15.99
C THR A 2 4.53 -29.66 -15.03
N VAL A 3 5.11 -29.59 -13.84
CA VAL A 3 4.83 -28.52 -12.88
C VAL A 3 5.65 -27.31 -13.29
N VAL A 4 4.97 -26.24 -13.73
CA VAL A 4 5.62 -24.94 -13.93
C VAL A 4 5.76 -24.30 -12.55
N ALA A 5 7.00 -24.04 -12.13
CA ALA A 5 7.25 -23.30 -10.89
C ALA A 5 6.70 -21.87 -11.02
N LYS A 6 5.89 -21.44 -10.03
CA LYS A 6 5.38 -20.07 -9.98
C LYS A 6 6.55 -19.11 -9.77
N LYS A 7 6.58 -18.01 -10.52
CA LYS A 7 7.59 -16.95 -10.34
C LYS A 7 7.47 -16.40 -8.91
N VAL A 8 8.60 -16.30 -8.22
CA VAL A 8 8.76 -15.53 -6.98
C VAL A 8 9.30 -14.15 -7.36
N TRP A 9 8.62 -13.09 -6.92
CA TRP A 9 8.95 -11.70 -7.23
C TRP A 9 9.84 -11.08 -6.15
N THR A 10 10.74 -10.18 -6.56
CA THR A 10 11.53 -9.33 -5.65
C THR A 10 10.96 -7.92 -5.56
N ASP A 11 11.41 -7.16 -4.55
CA ASP A 11 11.07 -5.74 -4.39
C ASP A 11 11.62 -4.90 -5.56
N GLU A 12 12.82 -5.16 -6.08
CA GLU A 12 13.32 -4.41 -7.24
C GLU A 12 12.52 -4.69 -8.51
N GLU A 13 11.98 -5.90 -8.65
CA GLU A 13 11.07 -6.22 -9.75
C GLU A 13 9.73 -5.51 -9.58
N LEU A 14 9.15 -5.51 -8.37
CA LEU A 14 7.93 -4.77 -8.03
C LEU A 14 8.07 -3.28 -8.40
N MET A 15 9.19 -2.65 -8.02
CA MET A 15 9.45 -1.23 -8.27
C MET A 15 9.60 -0.87 -9.75
N ARG A 16 9.82 -1.86 -10.64
CA ARG A 16 9.91 -1.66 -12.10
C ARG A 16 8.60 -1.91 -12.83
N ILE A 17 7.57 -2.40 -12.14
CA ILE A 17 6.26 -2.66 -12.76
C ILE A 17 5.66 -1.33 -13.22
N LYS A 18 5.32 -1.25 -14.51
CA LYS A 18 4.47 -0.19 -15.04
C LYS A 18 3.01 -0.64 -14.93
N HIS A 19 2.26 -0.04 -14.02
CA HIS A 19 0.87 -0.38 -13.76
C HIS A 19 0.05 0.86 -13.41
N GLU A 20 -1.24 0.85 -13.76
CA GLU A 20 -2.20 1.89 -13.37
C GLU A 20 -2.90 1.53 -12.07
N GLY A 21 -2.41 2.07 -10.94
CA GLY A 21 -2.95 1.79 -9.61
C GLY A 21 -1.95 1.04 -8.73
N LYS A 22 -2.41 0.50 -7.62
CA LYS A 22 -1.54 -0.02 -6.56
C LYS A 22 -1.30 -1.51 -6.66
N VAL A 23 -0.05 -1.88 -6.36
CA VAL A 23 0.42 -3.26 -6.28
C VAL A 23 1.13 -3.47 -4.96
N GLU A 24 0.96 -4.67 -4.39
CA GLU A 24 1.65 -5.11 -3.19
C GLU A 24 2.44 -6.39 -3.49
N LEU A 25 3.58 -6.59 -2.82
CA LEU A 25 4.33 -7.84 -2.86
C LEU A 25 4.10 -8.57 -1.54
N VAL A 26 3.42 -9.71 -1.60
CA VAL A 26 3.07 -10.54 -0.43
C VAL A 26 3.53 -11.97 -0.69
N ASP A 27 4.41 -12.49 0.17
CA ASP A 27 4.96 -13.84 0.08
C ASP A 27 5.56 -14.20 -1.30
N GLY A 28 6.19 -13.21 -1.95
CA GLY A 28 6.79 -13.38 -3.28
C GLY A 28 5.80 -13.28 -4.43
N GLU A 29 4.55 -12.87 -4.18
CA GLU A 29 3.50 -12.69 -5.17
C GLU A 29 3.08 -11.22 -5.31
N VAL A 30 2.87 -10.77 -6.56
CA VAL A 30 2.31 -9.44 -6.83
C VAL A 30 0.80 -9.48 -6.76
N ILE A 31 0.22 -8.67 -5.89
CA ILE A 31 -1.21 -8.51 -5.68
C ILE A 31 -1.65 -7.14 -6.21
N LEU A 32 -2.66 -7.14 -7.07
CA LEU A 32 -3.32 -5.92 -7.54
C LEU A 32 -4.36 -5.48 -6.51
N MET A 33 -4.23 -4.24 -6.04
CA MET A 33 -5.17 -3.69 -5.06
C MET A 33 -6.34 -3.03 -5.76
N THR A 34 -7.56 -3.31 -5.28
CA THR A 34 -8.77 -2.62 -5.76
C THR A 34 -8.64 -1.12 -5.49
N PRO A 35 -8.97 -0.25 -6.45
CA PRO A 35 -8.94 1.19 -6.23
C PRO A 35 -9.79 1.61 -5.03
N ALA A 36 -9.25 2.51 -4.22
CA ALA A 36 -9.98 3.04 -3.07
C ALA A 36 -11.11 3.97 -3.55
N GLY A 37 -12.32 3.72 -3.05
CA GLY A 37 -13.47 4.59 -3.27
C GLY A 37 -13.54 5.75 -2.28
N LEU A 38 -14.51 6.64 -2.49
CA LEU A 38 -14.76 7.82 -1.65
C LEU A 38 -14.94 7.46 -0.17
N GLU A 39 -15.73 6.43 0.13
CA GLU A 39 -16.02 6.01 1.51
C GLU A 39 -14.75 5.56 2.24
N GLN A 40 -13.95 4.70 1.60
CA GLN A 40 -12.67 4.28 2.17
C GLN A 40 -11.73 5.47 2.38
N GLY A 41 -11.68 6.40 1.42
CA GLY A 41 -10.89 7.63 1.52
C GLY A 41 -11.32 8.49 2.71
N ALA A 42 -12.63 8.70 2.91
CA ALA A 42 -13.17 9.48 4.02
C ALA A 42 -12.81 8.86 5.38
N ILE A 43 -12.96 7.54 5.52
CA ILE A 43 -12.60 6.81 6.75
C ILE A 43 -11.10 6.94 7.02
N SER A 44 -10.27 6.75 5.99
CA SER A 44 -8.81 6.85 6.12
C SER A 44 -8.38 8.25 6.55
N MET A 45 -9.03 9.28 6.00
CA MET A 45 -8.72 10.68 6.29
C MET A 45 -9.11 11.08 7.71
N ASP A 46 -10.27 10.66 8.22
CA ASP A 46 -10.67 10.93 9.61
C ASP A 46 -9.68 10.28 10.60
N LEU A 47 -9.29 9.03 10.35
CA LEU A 47 -8.31 8.33 11.17
C LEU A 47 -6.93 9.01 11.13
N ALA A 48 -6.40 9.27 9.93
CA ALA A 48 -5.10 9.89 9.76
C ALA A 48 -5.05 11.29 10.37
N THR A 49 -6.13 12.07 10.26
CA THR A 49 -6.22 13.41 10.86
C THR A 49 -6.10 13.35 12.39
N ARG A 50 -6.88 12.47 13.04
CA ARG A 50 -6.85 12.33 14.51
C ARG A 50 -5.48 11.88 15.00
N LEU A 51 -4.89 10.88 14.34
CA LEU A 51 -3.58 10.36 14.70
C LEU A 51 -2.47 11.39 14.46
N ASN A 52 -2.47 12.06 13.31
CA ASN A 52 -1.46 13.06 12.95
C ASN A 52 -1.52 14.29 13.86
N ASN A 53 -2.71 14.70 14.32
CA ASN A 53 -2.83 15.78 15.31
C ASN A 53 -2.09 15.46 16.61
N TYR A 54 -2.22 14.21 17.10
CA TYR A 54 -1.47 13.75 18.27
C TYR A 54 0.04 13.67 17.97
N VAL A 55 0.42 12.96 16.91
CA VAL A 55 1.83 12.77 16.53
C VAL A 55 2.57 14.10 16.36
N ARG A 56 1.96 15.10 15.71
CA ARG A 56 2.55 16.42 15.54
C ARG A 56 2.66 17.20 16.84
N ARG A 57 1.61 17.23 17.66
CA ARG A 57 1.62 17.93 18.97
C ARG A 57 2.75 17.42 19.87
N HIS A 58 3.01 16.12 19.81
CA HIS A 58 4.01 15.45 20.64
C HIS A 58 5.36 15.23 19.93
N LYS A 59 5.53 15.71 18.69
CA LYS A 59 6.76 15.58 17.88
C LYS A 59 7.23 14.12 17.72
N LEU A 60 6.30 13.20 17.49
CA LEU A 60 6.56 11.75 17.49
C LEU A 60 6.90 11.17 16.10
N GLY A 61 6.94 12.01 15.05
CA GLY A 61 7.26 11.57 13.69
C GLY A 61 6.27 12.08 12.64
N ARG A 62 5.97 11.24 11.64
CA ARG A 62 5.08 11.53 10.51
C ARG A 62 4.07 10.40 10.34
N VAL A 63 2.87 10.76 9.90
CA VAL A 63 1.79 9.83 9.54
C VAL A 63 1.56 9.95 8.04
N PHE A 64 1.41 8.81 7.37
CA PHE A 64 1.09 8.70 5.96
C PHE A 64 -0.13 7.81 5.80
N ASP A 65 -0.94 8.10 4.79
CA ASP A 65 -2.00 7.21 4.38
C ASP A 65 -1.47 6.21 3.35
N ALA A 66 -2.34 5.33 2.87
CA ALA A 66 -1.94 4.38 1.84
C ALA A 66 -1.77 5.05 0.46
N GLN A 67 -2.37 6.23 0.20
CA GLN A 67 -2.46 6.88 -1.12
C GLN A 67 -1.34 7.89 -1.42
N THR A 68 -0.42 8.10 -0.46
CA THR A 68 0.73 9.00 -0.62
C THR A 68 1.67 8.57 -1.74
#